data_AF-A0A7J0CJP4-F1
#
_entry.id   AF-A0A7J0CJP4-F1
#
_cell.length_a   1.000
_cell.length_b   1.000
_cell.length_c   1.000
_cell.angle_alpha   90.00
_cell.angle_beta   90.00
_cell.angle_gamma   90.00
#
_symmetry.space_group_name_H-M   'P 1'
#
loop_
_entity.id
_entity.type
_entity.pdbx_description
1 polymer ?
#
loop_
_entity_poly.entity_id
_entity_poly.type
_entity_poly.pdbx_seq_one_letter_code
_entity_poly.pdbx_strand_id
1 'polypeptide(L)' 'MRVGQRIHTGMIHINDGTVHDEPIVPFGGEKSSGLGRLNGESMVEAFTTQKWISVQHGRSQFPF' A
#
# COMPACT_ATOMS: atom_id res chain seq x y z
N MET A 1 -9.02 -21.71 -1.71
CA MET A 1 -8.80 -20.44 -2.46
C MET A 1 -10.09 -19.74 -2.92
N ARG A 2 -11.02 -20.38 -3.66
CA ARG A 2 -12.24 -19.70 -4.20
C ARG A 2 -13.05 -18.89 -3.19
N VAL A 3 -13.21 -19.38 -1.96
CA VAL A 3 -13.96 -18.67 -0.91
C VAL A 3 -13.19 -17.42 -0.46
N GLY A 4 -11.88 -17.51 -0.27
CA GLY A 4 -11.09 -16.39 0.22
C GLY A 4 -11.08 -15.20 -0.73
N GLN A 5 -11.04 -15.44 -2.04
CA GLN A 5 -11.12 -14.37 -3.05
C GLN A 5 -12.46 -13.63 -3.09
N ARG A 6 -13.54 -14.22 -2.53
CA ARG A 6 -14.88 -13.60 -2.51
C ARG A 6 -15.13 -12.76 -1.26
N ILE A 7 -14.25 -12.86 -0.25
CA ILE A 7 -14.41 -12.15 1.01
C ILE A 7 -13.71 -10.80 0.89
N HIS A 8 -14.47 -9.72 1.10
CA HIS A 8 -13.92 -8.36 1.14
C HIS A 8 -13.29 -8.08 2.51
N THR A 9 -11.99 -8.29 2.63
CA THR A 9 -11.15 -8.10 3.81
C THR A 9 -9.75 -7.66 3.40
N GLY A 10 -8.99 -7.06 4.31
CA GLY A 10 -7.59 -6.69 4.06
C GLY A 10 -6.62 -7.87 4.19
N MET A 11 -6.97 -8.87 5.01
CA MET A 11 -6.15 -10.06 5.28
C MET A 11 -7.01 -11.33 5.28
N ILE A 12 -6.46 -12.42 4.75
CA ILE A 12 -7.08 -13.74 4.81
C ILE A 12 -6.03 -14.85 4.88
N HIS A 13 -6.23 -15.79 5.81
CA HIS A 13 -5.38 -16.96 5.97
C HIS A 13 -6.19 -18.22 5.68
N ILE A 14 -5.69 -19.09 4.80
CA ILE A 14 -6.38 -20.32 4.41
C ILE A 14 -5.75 -21.48 5.17
N ASN A 15 -6.57 -22.20 5.94
CA ASN A 15 -6.14 -23.30 6.81
C ASN A 15 -5.19 -22.86 7.94
N ASP A 16 -5.32 -21.62 8.40
CA ASP A 16 -4.51 -21.07 9.50
C ASP A 16 -5.37 -20.12 10.37
N GLY A 17 -4.82 -19.69 11.49
CA GLY A 17 -5.47 -18.80 12.45
C GLY A 17 -5.70 -17.38 11.91
N THR A 18 -6.62 -16.66 12.54
CA THR A 18 -6.93 -15.26 12.18
C THR A 18 -5.95 -14.25 12.77
N VAL A 19 -5.13 -14.66 13.74
CA VAL A 19 -4.13 -13.80 14.39
C VAL A 19 -2.77 -14.19 13.86
N HIS A 20 -2.34 -13.51 12.80
CA HIS A 20 -1.03 -13.70 12.19
C HIS A 20 -0.51 -12.34 11.69
N ASP A 21 0.75 -12.03 12.00
CA ASP A 21 1.43 -10.84 11.50
C ASP A 21 2.89 -11.17 11.18
N GLU A 22 3.40 -10.57 10.11
CA GLU A 22 4.75 -10.76 9.59
C GLU A 22 5.31 -9.38 9.22
N PRO A 23 6.49 -8.97 9.72
CA PRO A 23 7.00 -7.61 9.51
C PRO A 23 7.18 -7.20 8.04
N ILE A 24 7.30 -8.18 7.14
CA ILE A 24 7.51 -7.97 5.71
C ILE A 24 6.21 -8.01 4.88
N VAL A 25 5.09 -8.44 5.47
CA VAL A 25 3.80 -8.58 4.78
C VAL A 25 2.93 -7.37 5.12
N PRO A 26 2.33 -6.68 4.13
CA PRO A 26 1.43 -5.56 4.40
C PRO A 26 0.25 -5.96 5.28
N PHE A 27 0.02 -5.23 6.37
CA PHE A 27 -1.06 -5.45 7.33
C PHE A 27 -2.03 -4.26 7.34
N GLY A 28 -3.33 -4.53 7.20
CA GLY A 28 -4.38 -3.52 7.34
C GLY A 28 -5.76 -4.03 6.93
N GLY A 29 -6.77 -3.18 7.11
CA GLY A 29 -8.18 -3.54 6.99
C GLY A 29 -8.87 -2.99 5.75
N GLU A 30 -10.18 -3.24 5.69
CA GLU A 30 -11.09 -2.69 4.69
C GLU A 30 -12.35 -2.15 5.38
N LYS A 31 -13.08 -1.23 4.72
CA LYS A 31 -14.35 -0.66 5.21
C LYS A 31 -14.17 0.07 6.55
N SER A 32 -15.00 -0.24 7.55
CA SER A 32 -14.94 0.35 8.89
C SER A 32 -13.67 0.00 9.67
N SER A 33 -12.85 -0.94 9.18
CA SER A 33 -11.53 -1.24 9.75
C SER A 33 -10.45 -0.23 9.36
N GLY A 34 -10.75 0.75 8.51
CA GLY A 34 -9.84 1.83 8.11
C GLY A 34 -9.19 1.61 6.74
N LEU A 35 -8.23 2.48 6.43
CA LEU A 35 -7.52 2.55 5.14
C LEU A 35 -6.00 2.53 5.38
N GLY A 36 -5.26 2.19 4.32
CA GLY A 36 -3.80 2.08 4.36
C GLY A 36 -3.32 0.71 4.81
N ARG A 37 -2.00 0.53 4.79
CA ARG A 37 -1.30 -0.68 5.19
C ARG A 37 -0.04 -0.29 5.95
N LEU A 38 0.29 -1.08 6.97
CA LEU A 38 1.56 -1.04 7.70
C LEU A 38 2.38 -2.27 7.34
N ASN A 39 3.64 -2.32 7.78
CA ASN A 39 4.61 -3.36 7.44
C ASN A 39 5.02 -3.39 5.95
N GLY A 40 6.10 -4.13 5.66
CA GLY A 40 6.67 -4.26 4.32
C GLY A 40 6.97 -2.92 3.63
N GLU A 41 6.90 -2.92 2.30
CA GLU A 41 7.10 -1.71 1.49
C GLU A 41 5.97 -0.67 1.68
N SER A 42 4.75 -1.14 1.98
CA SER A 42 3.61 -0.25 2.23
C SER A 42 3.85 0.71 3.41
N MET A 43 4.67 0.31 4.38
CA MET A 43 5.07 1.20 5.47
C MET A 43 5.90 2.39 4.98
N VAL A 44 6.80 2.16 4.01
CA VAL A 44 7.61 3.25 3.43
C VAL A 44 6.69 4.26 2.75
N GLU A 45 5.73 3.78 1.95
CA GLU A 45 4.74 4.66 1.31
C GLU A 45 3.86 5.39 2.33
N ALA A 46 3.48 4.74 3.44
CA ALA A 46 2.64 5.34 4.47
C ALA A 46 3.34 6.46 5.26
N PHE A 47 4.66 6.37 5.44
CA PHE A 47 5.44 7.32 6.25
C PHE A 47 6.39 8.20 5.44
N THR A 48 6.38 8.11 4.12
CA THR A 48 7.16 8.98 3.25
C THR A 48 6.27 9.66 2.23
N THR A 49 6.75 10.76 1.67
CA THR A 49 6.06 11.44 0.57
C THR A 49 6.92 11.36 -0.68
N GLN A 50 6.40 10.73 -1.73
CA GLN A 50 7.06 10.73 -3.03
C GLN A 50 7.12 12.17 -3.56
N LYS A 51 8.34 12.65 -3.82
CA LYS A 51 8.58 13.99 -4.33
C LYS A 51 9.15 13.90 -5.73
N TRP A 52 8.45 14.50 -6.69
CA TRP A 52 9.00 14.72 -8.03
C TRP A 52 9.83 16.00 -8.03
N ILE A 53 11.07 15.91 -8.50
CA ILE A 53 12.00 17.03 -8.60
C ILE A 53 12.53 17.03 -10.04
N SER A 54 12.48 18.17 -10.70
CA SER A 54 13.10 18.38 -12.00
C SER A 54 14.03 19.59 -11.97
N VAL A 55 15.06 19.56 -12.81
CA VAL A 55 16.02 20.64 -12.99
C VAL A 55 16.04 21.01 -14.46
N GLN A 56 15.69 22.27 -14.75
CA GLN A 56 15.77 22.83 -16.09
C GLN A 56 17.15 23.47 -16.29
N HIS A 57 17.96 22.88 -17.19
CA HIS A 57 19.33 23.33 -17.45
C HIS A 57 19.42 24.47 -18.49
N GLY A 58 18.31 24.83 -19.13
CA GLY A 58 18.25 25.88 -20.14
C GLY A 58 16.81 26.30 -20.42
N ARG A 59 16.61 27.47 -21.03
CA ARG A 59 15.27 28.05 -21.22
C ARG A 59 14.40 27.13 -22.10
N SER A 60 13.30 26.61 -21.55
CA SER A 60 12.27 25.96 -22.38
C SER A 60 11.68 26.94 -23.37
N GLN A 61 11.41 26.47 -24.58
CA GLN A 61 10.56 27.19 -25.53
C GLN A 61 9.11 26.95 -25.14
N PHE A 62 8.37 28.03 -24.87
CA PHE A 62 6.94 28.01 -24.71
C PHE A 62 6.27 28.33 -26.05
N PRO A 63 5.08 27.79 -26.33
CA PRO A 63 4.46 27.87 -27.66
C PRO A 63 3.89 29.26 -28.02
N PHE A 64 3.95 30.24 -27.12
CA PHE A 64 3.55 31.63 -27.34
C PHE A 64 4.45 32.59 -26.54
#